data_AF-A0A7S2W3C9-F1
#
_entry.id   AF-A0A7S2W3C9-F1
#
_cell.length_a   1.000
_cell.length_b   1.000
_cell.length_c   1.000
_cell.angle_alpha   90.00
_cell.angle_beta   90.00
_cell.angle_gamma   90.00
#
_symmetry.space_group_name_H-M   'P 1'
#
loop_
_entity.id
_entity.type
_entity.pdbx_description
1 polymer ?
#
loop_
_entity_poly.entity_id
_entity_poly.type
_entity_poly.pdbx_seq_one_letter_code
_entity_poly.pdbx_strand_id
1 'polypeptide(L)'
;MNLAIQSSMEDRSNSLLEVNSATFSPLAQSKRTSTTWYCHFQQVPTFLAKAKRLLGLKNVEQMEEPQIVRYKTGQEFSWHYDEIPAAQLENGGQRTATLLVYLNTLPSTGDGGGTVFRDLTNGSKNNQQLTMKPKQGSALLFFPSFANGTPDERTLHKGEVVNSTKDTKMIAQMWFHQRLYRPILPEGNSQDDAIPAVQNKEKELG
;
A
#
# COMPACT_ATOMS: atom_id res chain seq x y z
N MET A 1 -7.64 8.16 -20.06
CA MET A 1 -7.89 6.79 -20.60
C MET A 1 -8.82 6.11 -19.62
N ASN A 2 -10.03 5.75 -20.06
CA ASN A 2 -11.15 5.40 -19.17
C ASN A 2 -10.89 4.13 -18.36
N LEU A 3 -11.05 4.22 -17.04
CA LEU A 3 -11.19 3.07 -16.15
C LEU A 3 -12.55 2.43 -16.43
N ALA A 4 -12.56 1.19 -16.92
CA ALA A 4 -13.78 0.42 -17.07
C ALA A 4 -14.15 -0.21 -15.71
N ILE A 5 -15.19 0.32 -15.07
CA ILE A 5 -15.81 -0.25 -13.87
C ILE A 5 -16.87 -1.23 -14.34
N GLN A 6 -16.66 -2.53 -14.12
CA GLN A 6 -17.74 -3.52 -14.24
C GLN A 6 -18.41 -3.68 -12.87
N SER A 7 -19.61 -3.13 -12.74
CA SER A 7 -20.51 -3.33 -11.60
C SER A 7 -21.40 -4.54 -11.91
N SER A 8 -21.24 -5.65 -11.19
CA SER A 8 -22.30 -6.66 -11.08
C SER A 8 -23.27 -6.21 -9.98
N MET A 9 -24.51 -5.92 -10.36
CA MET A 9 -25.58 -5.61 -9.42
C MET A 9 -25.97 -6.90 -8.68
N GLU A 10 -25.58 -7.04 -7.42
CA GLU A 10 -26.38 -7.68 -6.38
C GLU A 10 -25.74 -7.47 -4.98
N ASP A 11 -26.59 -7.08 -4.04
CA ASP A 11 -26.44 -6.97 -2.58
C ASP A 11 -25.79 -5.70 -1.96
N ARG A 12 -26.66 -4.81 -1.45
CA ARG A 12 -26.32 -3.54 -0.76
C ARG A 12 -25.96 -3.74 0.72
N SER A 13 -24.98 -4.59 1.02
CA SER A 13 -24.50 -4.75 2.41
C SER A 13 -22.99 -4.95 2.61
N ASN A 14 -22.14 -4.80 1.59
CA ASN A 14 -20.68 -4.90 1.76
C ASN A 14 -19.94 -3.78 1.00
N SER A 15 -19.46 -2.76 1.72
CA SER A 15 -18.78 -1.58 1.18
C SER A 15 -17.31 -1.84 0.78
N LEU A 16 -17.05 -2.91 0.02
CA LEU A 16 -15.71 -3.24 -0.47
C LEU A 16 -15.71 -3.22 -2.00
N LEU A 17 -15.26 -2.11 -2.57
CA LEU A 17 -15.09 -1.96 -4.01
C LEU A 17 -13.85 -2.75 -4.45
N GLU A 18 -14.06 -3.84 -5.20
CA GLU A 18 -12.99 -4.59 -5.85
C GLU A 18 -12.54 -3.84 -7.11
N VAL A 19 -11.25 -3.50 -7.19
CA VAL A 19 -10.67 -2.87 -8.38
C VAL A 19 -9.41 -3.63 -8.80
N ASN A 20 -9.36 -4.04 -10.06
CA ASN A 20 -8.12 -4.48 -10.70
C ASN A 20 -7.18 -3.28 -10.80
N SER A 21 -6.19 -3.21 -9.90
CA SER A 21 -5.33 -2.04 -9.77
C SER A 21 -4.31 -2.01 -10.91
N ALA A 22 -4.39 -1.01 -11.79
CA ALA A 22 -3.35 -0.76 -12.79
C ALA A 22 -2.14 -0.07 -12.15
N THR A 23 -0.94 -0.51 -12.52
CA THR A 23 0.32 0.09 -12.09
C THR A 23 0.68 1.23 -13.02
N PHE A 24 0.98 2.42 -12.47
CA PHE A 24 1.35 3.59 -13.25
C PHE A 24 2.87 3.76 -13.29
N SER A 25 3.57 3.00 -14.15
CA SER A 25 4.92 3.37 -14.58
C SER A 25 5.21 2.84 -15.99
N PRO A 26 5.57 3.68 -16.98
CA PRO A 26 5.95 3.24 -18.32
C PRO A 26 7.35 2.58 -18.37
N LEU A 27 8.15 2.65 -17.31
CA LEU A 27 9.53 2.13 -17.26
C LEU A 27 9.62 0.69 -16.74
N ALA A 28 8.54 0.15 -16.20
CA ALA A 28 8.40 -1.25 -15.85
C ALA A 28 7.00 -1.68 -16.24
N GLN A 29 6.87 -2.61 -17.19
CA GLN A 29 5.58 -3.18 -17.58
C GLN A 29 5.10 -4.05 -16.41
N SER A 30 4.57 -3.39 -15.37
CA SER A 30 4.32 -4.02 -14.09
C SER A 30 3.03 -4.82 -14.14
N LYS A 31 3.18 -6.13 -13.98
CA LYS A 31 2.13 -7.11 -13.83
C LYS A 31 1.74 -7.22 -12.35
N ARG A 32 0.53 -6.77 -12.03
CA ARG A 32 -0.13 -7.00 -10.74
C ARG A 32 -1.25 -8.02 -10.93
N THR A 33 -1.20 -9.13 -10.22
CA THR A 33 -2.22 -10.18 -10.31
C THR A 33 -3.01 -10.36 -9.01
N SER A 34 -2.96 -9.40 -8.10
CA SER A 34 -3.69 -9.41 -6.83
C SER A 34 -5.13 -8.88 -6.93
N THR A 35 -5.94 -9.17 -5.92
CA THR A 35 -7.19 -8.44 -5.66
C THR A 35 -6.93 -7.30 -4.66
N THR A 36 -7.48 -6.12 -4.88
CA THR A 36 -7.33 -4.94 -4.01
C THR A 36 -8.70 -4.36 -3.67
N TRP A 37 -8.88 -4.02 -2.39
CA TRP A 37 -10.02 -3.25 -1.89
C TRP A 37 -9.54 -1.97 -1.24
N TYR A 38 -10.30 -0.90 -1.46
CA TYR A 38 -10.08 0.41 -0.83
C TYR A 38 -10.99 0.53 0.38
N CYS A 39 -10.44 0.91 1.52
CA CYS A 39 -11.19 1.14 2.74
C CYS A 39 -11.62 2.60 2.84
N HIS A 40 -12.82 2.84 3.36
CA HIS A 40 -13.15 4.18 3.80
C HIS A 40 -12.28 4.60 4.99
N PHE A 41 -11.80 5.84 5.03
CA PHE A 41 -10.95 6.31 6.13
C PHE A 41 -11.63 6.13 7.50
N GLN A 42 -12.93 6.45 7.58
CA GLN A 42 -13.73 6.31 8.81
C GLN A 42 -13.82 4.87 9.35
N GLN A 43 -13.59 3.85 8.52
CA GLN A 43 -13.67 2.44 8.93
C GLN A 43 -12.37 1.93 9.57
N VAL A 44 -11.26 2.65 9.43
CA VAL A 44 -9.94 2.20 9.91
C VAL A 44 -9.22 3.23 10.80
N PRO A 45 -9.89 3.90 11.75
CA PRO A 45 -9.32 5.02 12.52
C PRO A 45 -8.08 4.62 13.34
N THR A 46 -8.02 3.38 13.85
CA THR A 46 -6.85 2.89 14.59
C THR A 46 -5.62 2.78 13.69
N PHE A 47 -5.80 2.36 12.42
CA PHE A 47 -4.68 2.26 11.47
C PHE A 47 -4.17 3.65 11.10
N LEU A 48 -5.08 4.58 10.81
CA LEU A 48 -4.76 5.98 10.51
C LEU A 48 -4.04 6.66 11.68
N ALA A 49 -4.52 6.51 12.92
CA ALA A 49 -3.89 7.08 14.11
C ALA A 49 -2.46 6.55 14.33
N LYS A 50 -2.25 5.24 14.16
CA LYS A 50 -0.92 4.63 14.28
C LYS A 50 0.02 5.11 13.17
N ALA A 51 -0.46 5.20 11.93
CA ALA A 51 0.32 5.71 10.82
C ALA A 51 0.69 7.19 11.00
N LYS A 52 -0.27 8.01 11.42
CA LYS A 52 -0.07 9.44 11.77
C LYS A 52 1.05 9.60 12.79
N ARG A 53 0.97 8.84 13.90
CA ARG A 53 2.00 8.83 14.95
C ARG A 53 3.35 8.36 14.42
N LEU A 54 3.39 7.25 13.68
CA LEU A 54 4.63 6.65 13.16
C LEU A 54 5.40 7.62 12.25
N LEU A 55 4.68 8.38 11.42
CA LEU A 55 5.27 9.33 10.46
C LEU A 55 5.37 10.76 11.01
N GLY A 56 4.96 11.00 12.26
CA GLY A 56 4.97 12.35 12.86
C GLY A 56 4.08 13.35 12.12
N LEU A 57 2.98 12.89 11.50
CA LEU A 57 2.08 13.75 10.75
C LEU A 57 1.17 14.56 11.67
N LYS A 58 0.93 15.82 11.31
CA LYS A 58 0.02 16.69 12.08
C LYS A 58 -1.45 16.34 11.85
N ASN A 59 -1.81 16.01 10.60
CA ASN A 59 -3.16 15.71 10.14
C ASN A 59 -3.17 14.45 9.25
N VAL A 60 -4.37 14.03 8.82
CA VAL A 60 -4.59 12.89 7.92
C VAL A 60 -4.66 13.28 6.44
N GLU A 61 -4.57 14.57 6.11
CA GLU A 61 -4.82 15.13 4.76
C GLU A 61 -3.79 14.70 3.69
N GLN A 62 -2.65 14.15 4.11
CA GLN A 62 -1.62 13.62 3.22
C GLN A 62 -1.78 12.10 2.99
N MET A 63 -2.73 11.45 3.66
CA MET A 63 -2.90 10.00 3.57
C MET A 63 -3.74 9.63 2.35
N GLU A 64 -3.21 8.76 1.50
CA GLU A 64 -4.00 8.07 0.47
C GLU A 64 -4.94 7.04 1.12
N GLU A 65 -5.96 6.62 0.38
CA GLU A 65 -6.88 5.57 0.81
C GLU A 65 -6.14 4.33 1.30
N PRO A 66 -6.43 3.85 2.53
CA PRO A 66 -5.95 2.56 2.99
C PRO A 66 -6.46 1.44 2.09
N GLN A 67 -5.59 0.51 1.74
CA GLN A 67 -5.94 -0.64 0.90
C GLN A 67 -5.72 -1.94 1.65
N ILE A 68 -6.59 -2.92 1.37
CA ILE A 68 -6.37 -4.33 1.69
C ILE A 68 -6.10 -5.06 0.38
N VAL A 69 -4.98 -5.78 0.31
CA VAL A 69 -4.55 -6.49 -0.90
C VAL A 69 -4.37 -7.97 -0.59
N ARG A 70 -4.85 -8.81 -1.51
CA ARG A 70 -4.84 -10.27 -1.37
C ARG A 70 -4.19 -10.92 -2.58
N TYR A 71 -3.25 -11.82 -2.32
CA TYR A 71 -2.57 -12.64 -3.33
C TYR A 71 -2.84 -14.13 -3.05
N LYS A 72 -3.46 -14.82 -4.01
CA LYS A 72 -3.57 -16.28 -4.11
C LYS A 72 -2.24 -16.87 -4.59
N THR A 73 -2.13 -18.18 -4.49
CA THR A 73 -1.09 -18.98 -5.16
C THR A 73 -0.86 -18.53 -6.60
N GLY A 74 0.41 -18.35 -6.99
CA GLY A 74 0.81 -17.90 -8.32
C GLY A 74 0.62 -16.40 -8.57
N GLN A 75 -0.01 -15.65 -7.67
CA GLN A 75 -0.17 -14.21 -7.81
C GLN A 75 1.06 -13.47 -7.27
N GLU A 76 1.35 -12.32 -7.88
CA GLU A 76 2.51 -11.49 -7.60
C GLU A 76 2.19 -10.01 -7.85
N PHE A 77 3.14 -9.15 -7.50
CA PHE A 77 3.23 -7.81 -8.04
C PHE A 77 4.65 -7.62 -8.54
N SER A 78 4.86 -7.66 -9.85
CA SER A 78 6.20 -7.60 -10.45
C SER A 78 6.90 -6.28 -10.14
N TRP A 79 8.19 -6.17 -10.46
CA TRP A 79 9.00 -4.97 -10.25
C TRP A 79 8.26 -3.69 -10.61
N HIS A 80 8.13 -2.80 -9.63
CA HIS A 80 7.48 -1.52 -9.77
C HIS A 80 8.04 -0.53 -8.78
N TYR A 81 7.62 0.69 -9.06
CA TYR A 81 7.88 1.90 -8.34
C TYR A 81 6.57 2.37 -7.72
N ASP A 82 6.66 2.92 -6.53
CA ASP A 82 5.51 3.52 -5.86
C ASP A 82 5.36 5.00 -6.19
N GLU A 83 6.39 5.64 -6.78
CA GLU A 83 6.29 7.01 -7.22
C GLU A 83 5.24 7.20 -8.32
N ILE A 84 4.58 8.35 -8.27
CA ILE A 84 3.59 8.84 -9.20
C ILE A 84 4.31 9.44 -10.42
N PRO A 85 3.89 9.11 -11.66
CA PRO A 85 4.44 9.72 -12.86
C PRO A 85 4.32 11.26 -12.83
N ALA A 86 5.33 11.95 -13.36
CA ALA A 86 5.39 13.43 -13.31
C ALA A 86 4.13 14.14 -13.83
N ALA A 87 3.45 13.55 -14.81
CA ALA A 87 2.22 14.08 -15.40
C ALA A 87 0.96 13.95 -14.50
N GLN A 88 1.06 13.30 -13.34
CA GLN A 88 -0.07 12.99 -12.46
C GLN A 88 0.10 13.57 -11.03
N LEU A 89 1.06 14.48 -10.84
CA LEU A 89 1.39 15.05 -9.52
C LEU A 89 0.43 16.14 -9.02
N GLU A 90 -0.64 16.43 -9.76
CA GLU A 90 -1.62 17.47 -9.41
C GLU A 90 -2.33 17.17 -8.08
N ASN A 91 -2.62 15.90 -7.80
CA ASN A 91 -3.28 15.48 -6.57
C ASN A 91 -2.25 14.93 -5.56
N GLY A 92 -1.92 15.70 -4.53
CA GLY A 92 -0.99 15.27 -3.47
C GLY A 92 0.50 15.37 -3.81
N GLY A 93 0.89 15.59 -5.07
CA GLY A 93 2.30 15.58 -5.45
C GLY A 93 2.85 14.16 -5.50
N GLN A 94 4.08 13.97 -5.01
CA GLN A 94 4.72 12.65 -5.00
C GLN A 94 4.36 11.86 -3.73
N ARG A 95 4.33 10.52 -3.81
CA ARG A 95 4.30 9.63 -2.64
C ARG A 95 5.67 9.65 -1.95
N THR A 96 5.70 10.18 -0.74
CA THR A 96 6.92 10.31 0.07
C THR A 96 7.14 9.13 0.99
N ALA A 97 6.09 8.38 1.33
CA ALA A 97 6.20 7.16 2.11
C ALA A 97 5.20 6.09 1.65
N THR A 98 5.61 4.83 1.81
CA THR A 98 4.77 3.64 1.70
C THR A 98 4.81 2.88 3.01
N LEU A 99 3.64 2.69 3.62
CA LEU A 99 3.47 1.80 4.77
C LEU A 99 2.75 0.52 4.33
N LEU A 100 3.43 -0.60 4.43
CA LEU A 100 2.89 -1.94 4.16
C LEU A 100 2.88 -2.75 5.46
N VAL A 101 1.75 -3.39 5.77
CA VAL A 101 1.59 -4.25 6.96
C VAL A 101 1.16 -5.64 6.50
N TYR A 102 1.87 -6.67 6.94
CA TYR A 102 1.46 -8.05 6.69
C TYR A 102 0.35 -8.45 7.65
N LEU A 103 -0.81 -8.83 7.10
CA LEU A 103 -2.00 -9.18 7.89
C LEU A 103 -2.04 -10.65 8.31
N ASN A 104 -1.21 -11.48 7.68
CA ASN A 104 -1.00 -12.87 8.05
C ASN A 104 0.45 -13.30 7.82
N THR A 105 0.83 -14.39 8.48
CA THR A 105 2.13 -15.04 8.29
C THR A 105 2.02 -16.06 7.17
N LEU A 106 2.99 -16.05 6.23
CA LEU A 106 3.16 -17.18 5.32
C LEU A 106 4.17 -18.18 5.91
N PRO A 107 3.95 -19.50 5.77
CA PRO A 107 4.91 -20.50 6.22
C PRO A 107 6.28 -20.31 5.55
N SER A 108 7.35 -20.61 6.27
CA SER A 108 8.72 -20.55 5.76
C SER A 108 9.04 -21.63 4.72
N THR A 109 8.15 -22.62 4.54
CA THR A 109 8.30 -23.69 3.56
C THR A 109 7.89 -23.21 2.17
N GLY A 110 8.79 -22.44 1.53
CA GLY A 110 8.63 -21.97 0.16
C GLY A 110 8.91 -20.47 0.06
N ASP A 111 9.98 -20.10 -0.65
CA ASP A 111 10.56 -18.75 -0.73
C ASP A 111 9.70 -17.71 -1.47
N GLY A 112 8.38 -17.72 -1.31
CA GLY A 112 7.45 -16.84 -1.99
C GLY A 112 6.85 -15.74 -1.11
N GLY A 113 6.06 -14.86 -1.72
CA GLY A 113 5.26 -13.84 -1.03
C GLY A 113 6.02 -12.72 -0.32
N GLY A 114 7.35 -12.71 -0.31
CA GLY A 114 8.15 -11.62 0.27
C GLY A 114 7.96 -10.30 -0.47
N THR A 115 8.37 -9.20 0.17
CA THR A 115 8.60 -7.92 -0.50
C THR A 115 10.10 -7.73 -0.68
N VAL A 116 10.57 -7.65 -1.92
CA VAL A 116 11.99 -7.64 -2.29
C VAL A 116 12.33 -6.32 -2.94
N PHE A 117 13.46 -5.73 -2.53
CA PHE A 117 14.03 -4.52 -3.14
C PHE A 117 15.20 -4.90 -4.04
N ARG A 118 15.25 -4.36 -5.27
CA ARG A 118 16.29 -4.71 -6.25
C ARG A 118 17.67 -4.24 -5.78
N ASP A 119 17.73 -2.99 -5.33
CA ASP A 119 18.98 -2.26 -5.14
C ASP A 119 19.35 -2.07 -3.66
N LEU A 120 18.47 -2.44 -2.74
CA LEU A 120 18.76 -2.45 -1.30
C LEU A 120 19.27 -3.83 -0.87
N THR A 121 20.28 -3.84 -0.01
CA THR A 121 20.84 -5.07 0.57
C THR A 121 20.54 -5.15 2.06
N ASN A 122 20.51 -6.36 2.61
CA ASN A 122 20.26 -6.59 4.04
C ASN A 122 21.54 -6.45 4.91
N GLY A 123 22.65 -5.98 4.34
CA GLY A 123 23.94 -5.85 5.03
C GLY A 123 24.67 -7.17 5.29
N SER A 124 24.21 -8.29 4.72
CA SER A 124 24.90 -9.58 4.82
C SER A 124 26.23 -9.60 4.06
N LYS A 125 27.14 -10.50 4.45
CA LYS A 125 28.46 -10.66 3.79
C LYS A 125 28.39 -11.00 2.30
N ASN A 126 27.27 -11.55 1.83
CA ASN A 126 27.03 -11.88 0.42
C ASN A 126 26.22 -10.81 -0.33
N ASN A 127 26.00 -9.62 0.27
CA ASN A 127 25.20 -8.53 -0.32
C ASN A 127 23.83 -9.01 -0.84
N GLN A 128 23.15 -9.85 -0.06
CA GLN A 128 21.84 -10.36 -0.46
C GLN A 128 20.83 -9.21 -0.48
N GLN A 129 19.94 -9.24 -1.49
CA GLN A 129 18.84 -8.30 -1.59
C GLN A 129 18.01 -8.26 -0.30
N LEU A 130 17.58 -7.07 0.07
CA LEU A 130 16.68 -6.87 1.20
C LEU A 130 15.31 -7.47 0.86
N THR A 131 14.95 -8.51 1.60
CA THR A 131 13.67 -9.20 1.46
C THR A 131 12.96 -9.25 2.79
N MET A 132 11.77 -8.67 2.84
CA MET A 132 10.87 -8.76 3.99
C MET A 132 9.92 -9.93 3.78
N LYS A 133 9.97 -10.93 4.69
CA LYS A 133 9.07 -12.08 4.64
C LYS A 133 7.76 -11.80 5.39
N PRO A 134 6.60 -12.28 4.90
CA PRO A 134 5.32 -11.99 5.55
C PRO A 134 5.23 -12.63 6.94
N LYS A 135 5.19 -11.78 7.95
CA LYS A 135 4.91 -12.15 9.34
C LYS A 135 3.78 -11.27 9.86
N GLN A 136 2.71 -11.88 10.33
CA GLN A 136 1.53 -11.15 10.81
C GLN A 136 1.90 -10.05 11.80
N GLY A 137 1.38 -8.85 11.56
CA GLY A 137 1.59 -7.67 12.40
C GLY A 137 2.93 -6.94 12.17
N SER A 138 3.85 -7.51 11.39
CA SER A 138 5.05 -6.78 10.97
C SER A 138 4.71 -5.75 9.90
N ALA A 139 5.42 -4.63 9.94
CA ALA A 139 5.26 -3.52 9.01
C ALA A 139 6.59 -3.19 8.33
N LEU A 140 6.49 -2.75 7.09
CA LEU A 140 7.56 -2.23 6.26
C LEU A 140 7.21 -0.78 5.92
N LEU A 141 8.09 0.14 6.31
CA LEU A 141 8.01 1.55 5.95
C LEU A 141 9.22 1.89 5.07
N PHE A 142 8.98 2.45 3.89
CA PHE A 142 10.03 2.92 2.98
C PHE A 142 9.57 4.20 2.26
N PHE A 143 10.51 4.88 1.60
CA PHE A 143 10.32 6.23 1.08
C PHE A 143 10.58 6.26 -0.43
N PRO A 144 9.54 6.14 -1.28
CA PRO A 144 9.68 6.13 -2.75
C PRO A 144 10.23 7.43 -3.33
N SER A 145 10.20 8.51 -2.55
CA SER A 145 10.79 9.80 -2.92
C SER A 145 11.34 10.53 -1.71
N PHE A 146 12.27 11.43 -1.97
CA PHE A 146 12.78 12.38 -0.98
C PHE A 146 11.73 13.44 -0.65
N ALA A 147 11.95 14.22 0.41
CA ALA A 147 11.01 15.28 0.84
C ALA A 147 10.73 16.35 -0.24
N ASN A 148 11.68 16.55 -1.17
CA ASN A 148 11.52 17.46 -2.31
C ASN A 148 10.71 16.84 -3.47
N GLY A 149 10.27 15.58 -3.36
CA GLY A 149 9.50 14.85 -4.37
C GLY A 149 10.35 14.18 -5.45
N THR A 150 11.69 14.24 -5.37
CA THR A 150 12.57 13.48 -6.26
C THR A 150 12.43 11.99 -5.97
N PRO A 151 12.12 11.13 -6.97
CA PRO A 151 12.04 9.68 -6.78
C PRO A 151 13.36 9.06 -6.29
N ASP A 152 13.27 8.03 -5.47
CA ASP A 152 14.42 7.22 -5.04
C ASP A 152 14.42 5.88 -5.78
N GLU A 153 15.24 5.81 -6.84
CA GLU A 153 15.34 4.64 -7.73
C GLU A 153 15.71 3.34 -6.99
N ARG A 154 16.34 3.44 -5.81
CA ARG A 154 16.74 2.28 -5.00
C ARG A 154 15.53 1.52 -4.44
N THR A 155 14.35 2.15 -4.44
CA THR A 155 13.11 1.59 -3.93
C THR A 155 12.35 0.74 -4.94
N LEU A 156 12.92 0.43 -6.11
CA LEU A 156 12.34 -0.55 -7.02
C LEU A 156 12.12 -1.87 -6.28
N HIS A 157 10.87 -2.30 -6.20
CA HIS A 157 10.49 -3.44 -5.39
C HIS A 157 9.43 -4.31 -6.07
N LYS A 158 9.25 -5.51 -5.56
CA LYS A 158 8.22 -6.44 -6.00
C LYS A 158 7.63 -7.21 -4.84
N GLY A 159 6.38 -7.65 -4.99
CA GLY A 159 5.82 -8.74 -4.21
C GLY A 159 6.13 -10.07 -4.89
N GLU A 160 6.93 -10.93 -4.27
CA GLU A 160 7.23 -12.27 -4.80
C GLU A 160 5.97 -13.09 -5.01
N VAL A 161 6.03 -14.00 -5.98
CA VAL A 161 4.97 -14.99 -6.24
C VAL A 161 4.63 -15.72 -4.94
N VAL A 162 3.34 -15.84 -4.62
CA VAL A 162 2.89 -16.72 -3.53
C VAL A 162 2.99 -18.16 -4.01
N ASN A 163 3.94 -18.92 -3.47
CA ASN A 163 4.26 -20.27 -3.95
C ASN A 163 3.44 -21.39 -3.29
N SER A 164 2.85 -21.14 -2.12
CA SER A 164 2.06 -22.14 -1.40
C SER A 164 0.65 -22.26 -1.98
N THR A 165 0.20 -23.49 -2.25
CA THR A 165 -1.15 -23.78 -2.76
C THR A 165 -2.25 -23.64 -1.71
N LYS A 166 -1.89 -23.62 -0.42
CA LYS A 166 -2.83 -23.57 0.70
C LYS A 166 -2.94 -22.20 1.35
N ASP A 167 -2.04 -21.28 1.02
CA ASP A 167 -1.94 -19.99 1.69
C ASP A 167 -2.35 -18.83 0.77
N THR A 168 -2.83 -17.77 1.40
CA THR A 168 -3.11 -16.49 0.77
C THR A 168 -2.32 -15.43 1.49
N LYS A 169 -1.59 -14.57 0.77
CA LYS A 169 -0.95 -13.39 1.38
C LYS A 169 -1.97 -12.27 1.46
N MET A 170 -2.10 -11.68 2.64
CA MET A 170 -2.88 -10.46 2.85
C MET A 170 -2.00 -9.35 3.40
N ILE A 171 -2.11 -8.16 2.83
CA ILE A 171 -1.44 -6.95 3.31
C ILE A 171 -2.45 -5.83 3.46
N ALA A 172 -2.20 -4.94 4.42
CA ALA A 172 -2.71 -3.58 4.37
C ALA A 172 -1.61 -2.68 3.80
N GLN A 173 -1.97 -1.72 2.96
CA GLN A 173 -1.02 -0.73 2.45
C GLN A 173 -1.62 0.65 2.43
N MET A 174 -0.79 1.67 2.62
CA MET A 174 -1.18 3.07 2.55
C MET A 174 0.02 3.91 2.11
N TRP A 175 -0.25 4.89 1.26
CA TRP A 175 0.75 5.85 0.81
C TRP A 175 0.51 7.22 1.41
N PHE A 176 1.59 8.00 1.49
CA PHE A 176 1.56 9.35 2.04
C PHE A 176 2.14 10.32 1.04
N HIS A 177 1.40 11.39 0.80
CA HIS A 177 1.66 12.37 -0.25
C HIS A 177 2.48 13.54 0.26
N GLN A 178 3.29 14.13 -0.62
CA GLN A 178 4.10 15.31 -0.35
C GLN A 178 3.25 16.52 0.06
N ARG A 179 2.04 16.62 -0.48
CA ARG A 179 1.07 17.71 -0.28
C ARG A 179 -0.30 17.14 0.08
N LEU A 180 -1.27 18.02 0.28
CA LEU A 180 -2.66 17.65 0.53
C LEU A 180 -3.17 16.76 -0.62
N TYR A 181 -3.67 15.59 -0.24
CA TYR A 181 -4.22 14.59 -1.15
C TYR A 181 -5.73 14.59 -1.04
N ARG A 182 -6.42 14.61 -2.18
CA ARG A 182 -7.87 14.48 -2.27
C ARG A 182 -8.22 13.03 -2.61
N PRO A 183 -8.89 12.30 -1.71
CA PRO A 183 -9.36 10.94 -2.01
C PRO A 183 -10.30 10.91 -3.21
N ILE A 184 -10.19 9.84 -3.98
CA ILE A 184 -11.02 9.57 -5.17
C ILE A 184 -11.67 8.19 -5.14
N LEU A 185 -11.29 7.32 -4.19
CA LEU A 185 -11.82 5.95 -4.07
C LEU A 185 -12.17 5.57 -2.62
N PRO A 186 -13.14 4.67 -2.42
CA PRO A 186 -14.36 4.64 -3.23
C PRO A 186 -15.05 6.03 -3.25
N GLU A 187 -16.07 6.20 -4.09
CA GLU A 187 -16.82 7.45 -4.14
C GLU A 187 -17.35 7.88 -2.76
N GLY A 188 -17.25 9.17 -2.45
CA GLY A 188 -17.67 9.72 -1.16
C GLY A 188 -16.73 9.40 0.01
N ASN A 189 -15.54 8.83 -0.23
CA ASN A 189 -14.54 8.65 0.81
C ASN A 189 -13.85 9.99 1.15
N SER A 190 -13.75 10.31 2.43
CA SER A 190 -13.12 11.54 2.91
C SER A 190 -12.25 11.27 4.13
N GLN A 191 -11.09 11.94 4.20
CA GLN A 191 -10.26 11.93 5.41
C GLN A 191 -10.95 12.66 6.56
N ASP A 192 -11.76 13.69 6.25
CA ASP A 192 -12.46 14.51 7.25
C ASP A 192 -13.41 13.68 8.11
N ASP A 193 -14.11 12.72 7.49
CA ASP A 193 -15.04 11.82 8.17
C ASP A 193 -14.34 10.95 9.23
N ALA A 194 -13.03 10.72 9.08
CA ALA A 194 -12.24 9.93 10.02
C ALA A 194 -11.64 10.76 11.15
N ILE A 195 -11.55 12.09 11.04
CA ILE A 195 -10.83 12.95 12.00
C ILE A 195 -11.29 12.73 13.44
N PRO A 196 -12.60 12.74 13.78
CA PRO A 196 -13.02 12.57 15.17
C PRO A 196 -12.61 11.21 15.74
N ALA A 197 -12.76 10.14 14.94
CA ALA A 197 -12.41 8.79 15.34
C ALA A 197 -10.90 8.60 15.49
N VAL A 198 -10.10 9.21 14.60
CA VAL A 198 -8.64 9.22 14.69
C VAL A 198 -8.17 9.93 15.95
N GLN A 199 -8.68 11.13 16.25
CA GLN A 199 -8.33 11.88 17.46
C GLN A 199 -8.66 11.11 18.74
N ASN A 200 -9.80 10.41 18.77
CA ASN A 200 -10.14 9.53 19.89
C ASN A 200 -9.15 8.38 20.02
N LYS A 201 -8.74 7.74 18.92
CA LYS A 201 -7.73 6.68 18.94
C LYS A 201 -6.34 7.17 19.32
N GLU A 202 -5.95 8.39 18.96
CA GLU A 202 -4.69 8.97 19.42
C GLU A 202 -4.66 9.13 20.94
N LYS A 203 -5.76 9.58 21.56
CA LYS A 203 -5.86 9.69 23.03
C LYS A 203 -5.77 8.31 23.72
N GLU A 204 -6.38 7.28 23.14
CA GLU A 204 -6.32 5.91 23.67
C GLU A 204 -4.92 5.29 23.58
N LEU A 205 -4.12 5.66 22.57
CA LEU A 205 -2.81 5.07 22.30
C LEU A 205 -1.66 5.71 23.11
N GLY A 206 -1.91 6.81 23.83
CA GLY A 206 -0.89 7.59 24.56
C GLY A 206 0.02 8.36 23.62
#